data_AF-A0A1N7S9L3-F1
#
_entry.id   AF-A0A1N7S9L3-F1
#
_cell.length_a   1.000
_cell.length_b   1.000
_cell.length_c   1.000
_cell.angle_alpha   90.00
_cell.angle_beta   90.00
_cell.angle_gamma   90.00
#
_symmetry.space_group_name_H-M   'P 1'
#
loop_
_entity.id
_entity.type
_entity.pdbx_description
1 polymer ?
#
loop_
_entity_poly.entity_id
_entity_poly.type
_entity_poly.pdbx_seq_one_letter_code
_entity_poly.pdbx_strand_id
1 'polypeptide(L)'
;MAELHPDLYKDFEVHPLVFSHVFEKFDGHSRDAEGYDVAVRVCRPGALSGSKASRVFRLVLSNPISDFGVAKRSASQYGVDIIDGKVEGATVQDL
;
A
#
# COMPACT_ATOMS: atom_id res chain seq x y z
N MET A 1 -19.77 -0.50 -10.74
CA MET A 1 -18.85 -0.77 -9.61
C MET A 1 -17.51 -1.11 -10.24
N ALA A 2 -16.46 -0.32 -10.02
CA ALA A 2 -15.13 -0.65 -10.53
C ALA A 2 -14.61 -1.82 -9.69
N GLU A 3 -14.75 -3.03 -10.23
CA GLU A 3 -14.07 -4.20 -9.70
C GLU A 3 -12.58 -3.95 -9.90
N LEU A 4 -11.93 -3.38 -8.88
CA LEU A 4 -10.49 -3.37 -8.77
C LEU A 4 -10.09 -4.83 -8.59
N HIS A 5 -9.95 -5.54 -9.71
CA HIS A 5 -9.41 -6.90 -9.71
C HIS A 5 -8.07 -6.82 -8.97
N PRO A 6 -7.91 -7.51 -7.83
CA PRO A 6 -6.61 -7.58 -7.18
C PRO A 6 -5.61 -8.11 -8.19
N ASP A 7 -4.44 -7.50 -8.25
CA ASP A 7 -3.32 -8.11 -8.95
C ASP A 7 -2.96 -9.39 -8.19
N LEU A 8 -3.30 -10.54 -8.76
CA LEU A 8 -2.92 -11.84 -8.21
C LEU A 8 -1.44 -12.07 -8.54
N TYR A 9 -0.62 -12.16 -7.50
CA TYR A 9 0.82 -12.37 -7.61
C TYR A 9 1.26 -13.53 -6.71
N LYS A 10 1.78 -14.60 -7.31
CA LYS A 10 2.28 -15.81 -6.61
C LYS A 10 1.34 -16.32 -5.51
N ASP A 11 0.08 -16.53 -5.87
CA ASP A 11 -0.96 -17.03 -4.94
C ASP A 11 -1.32 -16.05 -3.81
N PHE A 12 -1.03 -14.75 -3.98
CA PHE A 12 -1.50 -13.69 -3.11
C PHE A 12 -2.25 -12.61 -3.91
N GLU A 13 -3.29 -12.05 -3.32
CA GLU A 13 -3.99 -10.88 -3.81
C GLU A 13 -3.30 -9.62 -3.29
N VAL A 14 -2.90 -8.74 -4.21
CA VAL A 14 -2.29 -7.44 -3.89
C VAL A 14 -3.32 -6.34 -4.10
N HIS A 15 -3.69 -5.66 -3.02
CA HIS A 15 -4.61 -4.52 -3.06
C HIS A 15 -3.87 -3.23 -2.72
N PRO A 16 -3.61 -2.35 -3.72
CA PRO A 16 -3.03 -1.05 -3.46
C PRO A 16 -4.03 -0.15 -2.73
N LEU A 17 -3.57 0.50 -1.66
CA LEU A 17 -4.33 1.45 -0.86
C LEU A 17 -3.63 2.81 -0.93
N VAL A 18 -4.29 3.80 -1.53
CA VAL A 18 -3.77 5.16 -1.65
C VAL A 18 -4.68 6.10 -0.87
N PHE A 19 -4.12 6.92 -0.01
CA PHE A 19 -4.87 7.88 0.80
C PHE A 19 -4.16 9.22 0.85
N SER A 20 -4.93 10.30 0.97
CA SER A 20 -4.37 11.65 1.10
C SER A 20 -3.57 11.75 2.39
N HIS A 21 -2.34 12.25 2.28
CA HIS A 21 -1.51 12.60 3.43
C HIS A 21 -2.13 13.83 4.12
N VAL A 22 -2.62 13.65 5.34
CA VAL A 22 -3.17 14.75 6.15
C VAL A 22 -2.10 15.19 7.14
N PHE A 23 -1.50 16.36 6.90
CA PHE A 23 -0.60 16.97 7.87
C PHE A 23 -1.40 17.80 8.90
N GLU A 24 -1.23 17.51 10.18
CA GLU A 24 -1.90 18.21 11.29
C GLU A 24 -1.25 19.56 11.67
N LYS A 25 -0.17 20.00 10.99
CA LYS A 25 0.56 21.22 11.38
C LYS A 25 0.22 22.40 10.48
N PHE A 26 -0.69 23.22 10.99
CA PHE A 26 -1.13 24.49 10.44
C PHE A 26 -0.07 25.59 10.63
N ASP A 27 1.17 25.36 10.20
CA ASP A 27 2.20 26.39 10.12
C ASP A 27 2.30 26.83 8.66
N GLY A 28 2.03 28.12 8.39
CA GLY A 28 1.64 28.72 7.10
C GLY A 28 2.65 28.66 5.94
N HIS A 29 3.54 27.68 5.92
CA HIS A 29 4.55 27.44 4.89
C HIS A 29 4.41 26.06 4.21
N SER A 30 3.38 25.27 4.53
CA SER A 30 3.29 23.87 4.10
C SER A 30 2.50 23.70 2.80
N ARG A 31 2.91 24.37 1.72
CA ARG A 31 2.35 24.11 0.37
C ARG A 31 3.02 22.91 -0.32
N ASP A 32 4.18 22.49 0.20
CA ASP A 32 4.99 21.37 -0.29
C ASP A 32 4.68 20.03 0.42
N ALA A 33 3.72 20.02 1.35
CA ALA A 33 3.35 18.84 2.15
C ALA A 33 2.09 18.12 1.65
N GLU A 34 1.52 18.56 0.52
CA GLU A 34 0.35 17.92 -0.10
C GLU A 34 0.79 16.70 -0.92
N GLY A 35 0.16 15.55 -0.67
CA GLY A 35 0.46 14.34 -1.42
C GLY A 35 -0.30 13.12 -0.91
N TYR A 36 0.10 11.95 -1.39
CA TYR A 36 -0.53 10.69 -1.11
C TYR A 36 0.42 9.77 -0.36
N ASP A 37 -0.06 9.25 0.75
CA ASP A 37 0.52 8.10 1.40
C ASP A 37 -0.01 6.82 0.74
N VAL A 38 0.80 5.77 0.86
CA VAL A 38 0.48 4.49 0.26
C VAL A 38 0.65 3.35 1.24
N ALA A 39 -0.25 2.39 1.12
CA ALA A 39 -0.20 1.11 1.79
C ALA A 39 -0.61 0.03 0.79
N VAL A 40 -0.33 -1.21 1.13
CA VAL A 40 -0.76 -2.36 0.35
C VAL A 40 -1.32 -3.41 1.29
N ARG A 41 -2.49 -3.95 0.96
CA ARG A 41 -3.03 -5.14 1.62
C ARG A 41 -2.65 -6.35 0.79
N VAL A 42 -1.94 -7.28 1.41
CA VAL A 42 -1.66 -8.60 0.84
C VAL A 42 -2.52 -9.63 1.56
N CYS A 43 -3.22 -10.46 0.80
CA CYS A 43 -4.06 -11.52 1.34
C CYS A 43 -3.98 -12.79 0.49
N ARG A 44 -4.27 -13.95 1.08
CA ARG A 44 -4.48 -15.16 0.28
C ARG A 44 -5.75 -15.02 -0.55
N PRO A 45 -5.82 -15.60 -1.77
CA PRO A 45 -7.01 -15.56 -2.60
C PRO A 45 -8.20 -16.18 -1.85
N GLY A 46 -9.31 -15.43 -1.83
CA GLY A 46 -10.52 -15.82 -1.08
C GLY A 46 -10.45 -15.54 0.43
N ALA A 47 -9.39 -14.93 0.95
CA ALA A 47 -9.35 -14.49 2.34
C ALA A 47 -10.24 -13.25 2.55
N LEU A 48 -11.18 -13.35 3.50
CA LEU A 48 -12.02 -12.22 3.88
C LEU A 48 -11.20 -11.16 4.62
N SER A 49 -11.49 -9.88 4.35
CA SER A 49 -10.87 -8.74 5.02
C SER A 49 -10.97 -8.88 6.55
N GLY A 50 -9.82 -8.87 7.25
CA GLY A 50 -9.77 -9.03 8.70
C GLY A 50 -9.48 -10.47 9.18
N SER A 51 -9.38 -11.44 8.27
CA SER A 51 -8.89 -12.78 8.59
C SER A 51 -7.38 -12.77 8.82
N LYS A 52 -6.87 -13.74 9.61
CA LYS A 52 -5.41 -13.96 9.79
C LYS A 52 -4.65 -14.16 8.47
N ALA A 53 -5.35 -14.51 7.39
CA ALA A 53 -4.82 -14.66 6.03
C ALA A 53 -4.71 -13.33 5.24
N SER A 54 -4.75 -12.17 5.90
CA SER A 54 -4.58 -10.85 5.31
C SER A 54 -3.71 -9.95 6.18
N ARG A 55 -2.85 -9.12 5.56
CA ARG A 55 -2.01 -8.14 6.28
C ARG A 55 -1.85 -6.87 5.45
N VAL A 56 -1.88 -5.74 6.14
CA VAL A 56 -1.67 -4.42 5.54
C VAL A 56 -0.26 -3.94 5.87
N PHE A 57 0.47 -3.55 4.85
CA PHE A 57 1.81 -2.99 4.96
C PHE A 57 1.76 -1.54 4.49
N ARG A 58 2.07 -0.61 5.39
CA ARG A 58 2.21 0.80 5.03
C ARG A 58 3.61 1.04 4.47
N LEU A 59 3.70 1.75 3.35
CA LEU A 59 4.99 2.21 2.84
C LEU A 59 5.30 3.53 3.53
N VAL A 60 6.33 3.52 4.38
CA VAL A 60 6.78 4.74 5.08
C VAL A 60 7.74 5.47 4.15
N LEU A 61 7.24 6.51 3.48
CA LEU A 61 8.04 7.37 2.63
C LEU A 61 8.49 8.60 3.41
N SER A 62 9.72 9.07 3.17
CA SER A 62 10.21 10.31 3.75
C SER A 62 9.46 11.54 3.22
N ASN A 63 8.90 11.44 2.01
CA ASN A 63 8.08 12.46 1.39
C ASN A 63 6.82 11.83 0.77
N PRO A 64 5.63 12.43 0.91
CA PRO A 64 4.42 11.92 0.27
C PRO A 64 4.54 12.00 -1.25
N ILE A 65 3.81 11.14 -1.95
CA ILE A 65 3.81 11.09 -3.41
C ILE A 65 2.81 12.12 -3.94
N SER A 66 3.23 13.09 -4.74
CA SER A 66 2.33 14.14 -5.23
C SER A 66 1.28 13.64 -6.24
N ASP A 67 1.56 12.54 -6.95
CA ASP A 67 0.69 12.00 -7.99
C ASP A 67 0.01 10.68 -7.57
N PHE A 68 -1.32 10.62 -7.68
CA PHE A 68 -2.11 9.45 -7.31
C PHE A 68 -1.77 8.21 -8.14
N GLY A 69 -1.47 8.37 -9.44
CA GLY A 69 -1.11 7.26 -10.32
C GLY A 69 0.23 6.65 -9.93
N VAL A 70 1.21 7.50 -9.63
CA VAL A 70 2.52 7.08 -9.09
C VAL A 70 2.35 6.40 -7.73
N ALA A 71 1.47 6.94 -6.87
CA ALA A 71 1.17 6.38 -5.56
C ALA A 71 0.58 4.97 -5.67
N LYS A 72 -0.42 4.78 -6.54
CA LYS A 72 -1.04 3.48 -6.80
C LYS A 72 -0.03 2.48 -7.35
N ARG A 73 0.81 2.89 -8.31
CA ARG A 73 1.85 2.01 -8.88
C ARG A 73 2.89 1.62 -7.83
N SER A 74 3.29 2.56 -6.99
CA SER A 74 4.24 2.32 -5.89
C SER A 74 3.67 1.32 -4.88
N ALA A 75 2.37 1.43 -4.54
CA ALA A 75 1.69 0.47 -3.69
C ALA A 75 1.65 -0.94 -4.28
N SER A 76 1.31 -1.08 -5.57
CA SER A 76 1.31 -2.38 -6.27
C SER A 76 2.71 -3.00 -6.30
N GLN A 77 3.72 -2.21 -6.66
CA GLN A 77 5.11 -2.66 -6.70
C GLN A 77 5.61 -3.07 -5.31
N TYR A 78 5.29 -2.29 -4.28
CA TYR A 78 5.64 -2.61 -2.90
C TYR A 78 5.02 -3.94 -2.44
N GLY A 79 3.77 -4.22 -2.81
CA GLY A 79 3.14 -5.52 -2.54
C GLY A 79 3.90 -6.69 -3.18
N VAL A 80 4.31 -6.53 -4.45
CA VAL A 80 5.14 -7.52 -5.15
C VAL A 80 6.48 -7.73 -4.46
N ASP A 81 7.14 -6.64 -4.04
CA ASP A 81 8.44 -6.72 -3.37
C ASP A 81 8.36 -7.38 -1.99
N ILE A 82 7.25 -7.21 -1.25
CA ILE A 82 7.01 -7.94 0.01
C ILE A 82 6.83 -9.44 -0.25
N ILE A 83 6.06 -9.81 -1.27
CA ILE A 83 5.85 -11.22 -1.65
C ILE A 83 7.17 -11.86 -2.10
N ASP A 84 8.00 -11.10 -2.83
CA ASP A 84 9.36 -11.51 -3.21
C ASP A 84 10.35 -11.56 -2.04
N GLY A 85 9.98 -11.06 -0.85
CA GLY A 85 10.86 -11.01 0.31
C GLY A 85 11.99 -9.97 0.20
N LYS A 86 11.83 -8.95 -0.65
CA LYS A 86 12.80 -7.86 -0.86
C LYS A 86 12.69 -6.74 0.16
N VAL A 87 11.61 -6.73 0.95
CA VAL A 87 11.34 -5.70 1.96
C VAL A 87 11.71 -6.24 3.34
N GLU A 88 12.73 -5.66 3.95
CA GLU A 88 13.16 -6.04 5.29
C GLU A 88 12.06 -5.73 6.32
N GLY A 89 11.74 -6.72 7.16
CA GLY A 89 10.70 -6.60 8.19
C GLY A 89 9.26 -6.76 7.69
N ALA A 90 9.02 -6.90 6.39
CA ALA A 90 7.71 -7.22 5.83
C ALA A 90 7.72 -8.60 5.17
N THR A 91 6.92 -9.53 5.70
CA THR A 91 6.78 -10.88 5.13
C THR A 91 5.33 -11.33 5.16
N VAL A 92 4.98 -12.11 4.14
CA VAL A 92 3.66 -12.72 3.94
C VAL A 92 3.73 -14.25 3.96
N GLN A 93 4.90 -14.82 4.24
CA GLN A 93 5.09 -16.28 4.31
C GLN A 93 4.33 -16.94 5.48
N ASP A 94 3.96 -16.15 6.49
CA ASP A 94 3.16 -16.56 7.66
C ASP A 94 1.64 -16.48 7.40
N LEU A 95 1.20 -15.84 6.31
CA LEU A 95 -0.22 -15.70 5.97
C LEU A 95 -0.82 -16.97 5.39
#